data_AF-A0A358XP79-F1
#
_entry.id   AF-A0A358XP79-F1
#
_cell.length_a   1.000
_cell.length_b   1.000
_cell.length_c   1.000
_cell.angle_alpha   90.00
_cell.angle_beta   90.00
_cell.angle_gamma   90.00
#
_symmetry.space_group_name_H-M   'P 1'
#
loop_
_entity.id
_entity.type
_entity.pdbx_description
1 polymer ?
#
loop_
_entity_poly.entity_id
_entity_poly.type
_entity_poly.pdbx_seq_one_letter_code
_entity_poly.pdbx_strand_id
1 'polypeptide(L)'
;MEIALLKKELAKKNKELEELKIYESEYKVKITTGYLSAFIDLMHQFPELRIPTNDGTRLMSASTDTVWAKMICKYFQHGDKALNIETIRSRFTSDKEKPNTKYRPIRDKDKIFKIVSNED
;
A
#
# COMPACT_ATOMS: atom_id res chain seq x y z
N MET A 1 -10.93 41.43 15.43
CA MET A 1 -10.76 40.19 16.21
C MET A 1 -10.55 38.97 15.31
N GLU A 2 -11.32 38.83 14.24
CA GLU A 2 -11.27 37.69 13.31
C GLU A 2 -9.87 37.41 12.71
N ILE A 3 -9.14 38.44 12.27
CA ILE A 3 -7.78 38.29 11.73
C ILE A 3 -6.81 37.68 12.75
N ALA A 4 -6.95 38.01 14.04
CA ALA A 4 -6.07 37.47 15.08
C ALA A 4 -6.38 35.99 15.37
N LEU A 5 -7.66 35.63 15.35
CA LEU A 5 -8.11 34.24 15.50
C LEU A 5 -7.63 33.37 14.34
N LEU A 6 -7.80 33.84 13.10
CA LEU A 6 -7.35 33.14 11.90
C LEU A 6 -5.82 32.94 11.88
N LYS A 7 -5.04 33.94 12.30
CA LYS A 7 -3.57 33.80 12.41
C LYS A 7 -3.17 32.74 13.45
N LYS A 8 -3.87 32.68 14.58
CA LYS A 8 -3.64 31.68 15.62
C LYS A 8 -3.98 30.27 15.11
N GLU A 9 -5.08 30.12 14.39
CA GLU A 9 -5.47 28.84 13.79
C GLU A 9 -4.50 28.40 12.70
N LEU A 10 -4.04 29.32 11.84
CA LEU A 10 -3.02 29.05 10.83
C LEU A 10 -1.71 28.56 11.47
N ALA A 11 -1.25 29.22 12.53
CA ALA A 11 -0.04 28.81 13.25
C ALA A 11 -0.18 27.41 13.86
N LYS A 12 -1.35 27.10 14.44
CA LYS A 12 -1.65 25.75 14.96
C LYS A 12 -1.64 24.71 13.85
N LYS A 13 -2.32 24.97 12.73
CA LYS A 13 -2.40 24.05 11.58
C LYS A 13 -1.05 23.83 10.92
N ASN A 14 -0.22 24.87 10.79
CA ASN A 14 1.13 24.74 10.27
C ASN A 14 2.01 23.89 11.19
N LYS A 15 1.90 24.06 12.51
CA LYS A 15 2.61 23.22 13.46
C LYS A 15 2.19 21.74 13.36
N GLU A 16 0.88 21.48 13.32
CA GLU A 16 0.34 20.12 13.09
C GLU A 16 0.86 19.52 11.78
N LEU A 17 0.95 20.33 10.70
CA LEU A 17 1.46 19.88 9.41
C LEU A 17 2.95 19.53 9.46
N GLU A 18 3.79 20.35 10.10
CA GLU A 18 5.21 20.07 10.25
C GLU A 18 5.46 18.83 11.11
N GLU A 19 4.67 18.63 12.16
CA GLU A 19 4.72 17.41 12.98
C GLU A 19 4.35 16.15 12.19
N LEU A 20 3.46 16.24 11.19
CA LEU A 20 3.11 15.11 10.33
C LEU A 20 4.15 14.84 9.24
N LYS A 21 4.80 15.89 8.71
CA LYS A 21 5.80 15.79 7.65
C LYS A 21 7.03 14.96 8.05
N ILE A 22 7.34 14.84 9.34
CA ILE A 22 8.49 14.04 9.81
C ILE A 22 8.38 12.56 9.41
N TYR A 23 7.16 12.07 9.19
CA TYR A 23 6.89 10.69 8.76
C TYR A 23 6.74 10.55 7.25
N GLU A 24 6.78 11.67 6.51
CA GLU A 24 6.78 11.65 5.05
C GLU A 24 8.19 11.42 4.55
N SER A 25 8.33 10.50 3.59
CA SER A 25 9.61 10.30 2.91
C SER A 25 9.70 11.27 1.74
N GLU A 26 10.81 12.02 1.66
CA GLU A 26 11.11 12.87 0.50
C GLU A 26 11.25 12.04 -0.79
N TYR A 27 11.75 10.80 -0.66
CA TYR A 27 12.03 9.90 -1.77
C TYR A 27 11.16 8.65 -1.72
N LYS A 28 10.79 8.14 -2.90
CA LYS A 28 10.06 6.87 -3.02
C LYS A 28 11.01 5.70 -3.23
N VAL A 29 10.67 4.56 -2.67
CA VAL A 29 11.36 3.29 -2.93
C VAL A 29 11.15 2.89 -4.40
N LYS A 30 12.25 2.63 -5.10
CA LYS A 30 12.24 2.27 -6.52
C LYS A 30 12.06 0.77 -6.70
N ILE A 31 10.93 0.38 -7.31
CA ILE A 31 10.71 -0.96 -7.83
C ILE A 31 11.47 -1.08 -9.15
N THR A 32 12.32 -2.09 -9.29
CA THR A 32 13.09 -2.34 -10.52
C THR A 32 12.19 -2.41 -11.75
N THR A 33 12.60 -1.76 -12.83
CA THR A 33 11.89 -1.80 -14.13
C THR A 33 11.64 -3.26 -14.55
N GLY A 34 10.43 -3.56 -15.00
CA GLY A 34 10.01 -4.93 -15.33
C GLY A 34 9.47 -5.77 -14.16
N TYR A 35 9.72 -5.41 -12.89
CA TYR A 35 9.37 -6.24 -11.72
C TYR A 35 8.16 -5.74 -10.91
N LEU A 36 7.35 -4.82 -11.46
CA LEU A 36 6.15 -4.32 -10.77
C LEU A 36 5.17 -5.45 -10.43
N SER A 37 4.94 -6.39 -11.34
CA SER A 37 4.01 -7.49 -11.08
C SER A 37 4.50 -8.45 -10.00
N ALA A 38 5.82 -8.71 -9.92
CA ALA A 38 6.41 -9.50 -8.84
C ALA A 38 6.31 -8.81 -7.47
N PHE A 39 6.52 -7.49 -7.43
CA PHE A 39 6.31 -6.70 -6.21
C PHE A 39 4.84 -6.73 -5.77
N ILE A 40 3.89 -6.55 -6.69
CA ILE A 40 2.47 -6.58 -6.34
C ILE A 40 2.04 -7.98 -5.86
N ASP A 41 2.58 -9.05 -6.45
CA ASP A 41 2.34 -10.40 -5.96
C ASP A 41 2.82 -10.58 -4.52
N LEU A 42 4.02 -10.07 -4.19
CA LEU A 42 4.52 -10.06 -2.82
C LEU A 42 3.56 -9.31 -1.88
N MET A 43 3.04 -8.14 -2.30
CA MET A 43 2.07 -7.38 -1.52
C MET A 43 0.72 -8.11 -1.36
N HIS A 44 0.33 -8.99 -2.29
CA HIS A 44 -0.86 -9.83 -2.12
C HIS A 44 -0.68 -10.93 -1.08
N GLN A 45 0.55 -11.30 -0.74
CA GLN A 45 0.81 -12.33 0.27
C GLN A 45 0.65 -11.77 1.69
N PHE A 46 0.88 -10.47 1.88
CA PHE A 46 0.84 -9.79 3.19
C PHE A 46 -0.51 -9.97 3.93
N PRO A 47 -1.68 -9.71 3.31
CA PRO A 47 -2.99 -9.98 3.94
C PRO A 47 -3.27 -11.46 4.22
N GLU A 48 -2.54 -12.37 3.58
CA GLU A 48 -2.73 -13.82 3.74
C GLU A 48 -1.88 -14.41 4.86
N LEU A 49 -0.91 -13.66 5.39
CA LEU A 49 -0.11 -14.10 6.52
C LEU A 49 -0.98 -14.26 7.77
N ARG A 50 -0.76 -15.38 8.47
CA ARG A 50 -1.41 -15.72 9.73
C ARG A 50 -0.35 -15.84 10.82
N ILE A 51 -0.73 -15.49 12.03
CA ILE A 51 0.06 -15.77 13.22
C ILE A 51 -0.05 -17.28 13.46
N PRO A 52 1.07 -17.98 13.80
CA PRO A 52 1.09 -19.39 14.21
C PRO A 52 0.37 -19.68 15.54
N THR A 53 -0.86 -19.20 15.69
CA THR A 53 -1.73 -19.40 16.86
C THR A 53 -2.91 -20.28 16.46
N ASN A 54 -3.48 -20.99 17.43
CA ASN A 54 -4.58 -21.95 17.19
C ASN A 54 -5.84 -21.33 16.56
N ASP A 55 -5.99 -20.01 16.62
CA ASP A 55 -7.13 -19.26 16.10
C ASP A 55 -6.94 -18.77 14.65
N GLY A 56 -5.75 -18.95 14.06
CA GLY A 56 -5.46 -18.51 12.70
C GLY A 56 -5.61 -17.00 12.52
N THR A 57 -5.30 -16.21 13.54
CA THR A 57 -5.38 -14.76 13.49
C THR A 57 -4.52 -14.19 12.36
N ARG A 58 -5.05 -13.24 11.58
CA ARG A 58 -4.28 -12.56 10.52
C ARG A 58 -3.20 -11.68 11.14
N LEU A 59 -1.99 -11.71 10.58
CA LEU A 59 -0.92 -10.79 10.99
C LEU A 59 -1.31 -9.33 10.71
N MET A 60 -2.00 -9.09 9.60
CA MET A 60 -2.44 -7.76 9.19
C MET A 60 -3.79 -7.81 8.47
N SER A 61 -4.56 -6.74 8.65
CA SER A 61 -5.83 -6.53 7.96
C SER A 61 -5.94 -5.08 7.51
N ALA A 62 -6.59 -4.89 6.37
CA ALA A 62 -6.94 -3.57 5.86
C ALA A 62 -8.46 -3.46 5.80
N SER A 63 -8.99 -2.27 6.07
CA SER A 63 -10.44 -2.00 5.99
C SER A 63 -10.98 -2.15 4.57
N THR A 64 -10.14 -1.86 3.56
CA THR A 64 -10.44 -2.10 2.14
C THR A 64 -9.14 -2.37 1.37
N ASP A 65 -9.23 -3.02 0.22
CA ASP A 65 -8.05 -3.24 -0.64
C ASP A 65 -7.45 -1.94 -1.19
N THR A 66 -8.25 -0.87 -1.23
CA THR A 66 -7.77 0.45 -1.68
C THR A 66 -6.66 1.00 -0.79
N VAL A 67 -6.58 0.57 0.47
CA VAL A 67 -5.49 0.93 1.39
C VAL A 67 -4.14 0.50 0.81
N TRP A 68 -4.03 -0.73 0.30
CA TRP A 68 -2.81 -1.24 -0.32
C TRP A 68 -2.40 -0.41 -1.53
N ALA A 69 -3.35 -0.11 -2.42
CA ALA A 69 -3.06 0.69 -3.61
C ALA A 69 -2.55 2.11 -3.26
N LYS A 70 -3.13 2.75 -2.24
CA LYS A 70 -2.68 4.07 -1.75
C LYS A 70 -1.29 4.00 -1.15
N MET A 71 -1.02 3.02 -0.28
CA MET A 71 0.28 2.81 0.35
C MET A 71 1.38 2.61 -0.71
N ILE A 72 1.13 1.73 -1.67
CA ILE A 72 2.06 1.45 -2.77
C ILE A 72 2.34 2.72 -3.58
N CYS A 73 1.30 3.46 -4.01
CA CYS A 73 1.52 4.67 -4.80
C CYS A 73 2.18 5.81 -4.03
N LYS A 74 1.96 5.89 -2.71
CA LYS A 74 2.56 6.91 -1.85
C LYS A 74 4.06 6.68 -1.69
N TYR A 75 4.48 5.46 -1.37
CA TYR A 75 5.85 5.18 -0.95
C TYR A 75 6.73 4.52 -2.02
N PHE A 76 6.16 4.06 -3.14
CA PHE A 76 6.89 3.36 -4.20
C PHE A 76 6.75 4.02 -5.57
N GLN A 77 7.73 3.76 -6.43
CA GLN A 77 7.76 4.14 -7.84
C GLN A 77 8.24 2.97 -8.70
N HIS A 78 7.90 2.94 -9.99
CA HIS A 78 8.34 1.89 -10.92
C HIS A 78 9.42 2.45 -11.86
N GLY A 79 10.65 1.97 -11.69
CA GLY A 79 11.78 2.64 -12.29
C GLY A 79 11.84 4.09 -11.79
N ASP A 80 12.00 5.03 -12.71
CA ASP A 80 11.97 6.47 -12.41
C ASP A 80 10.59 7.09 -12.64
N LYS A 81 9.53 6.26 -12.68
CA LYS A 81 8.16 6.69 -12.97
C LYS A 81 7.24 6.54 -11.76
N ALA A 82 6.43 7.55 -11.52
CA ALA A 82 5.34 7.48 -10.56
C ALA A 82 4.34 6.37 -10.93
N LEU A 83 3.80 5.70 -9.91
CA LEU A 83 2.75 4.70 -10.08
C LEU A 83 1.38 5.37 -10.28
N ASN A 84 0.60 4.84 -11.23
CA ASN A 84 -0.78 5.25 -11.42
C ASN A 84 -1.71 4.46 -10.47
N ILE A 85 -2.50 5.17 -9.67
CA ILE A 85 -3.35 4.55 -8.65
C ILE A 85 -4.43 3.62 -9.22
N GLU A 86 -4.99 3.93 -10.39
CA GLU A 86 -5.99 3.07 -11.04
C GLU A 86 -5.35 1.78 -11.56
N THR A 87 -4.13 1.88 -12.09
CA THR A 87 -3.34 0.73 -12.52
C THR A 87 -3.06 -0.19 -11.34
N ILE A 88 -2.59 0.33 -10.21
CA ILE A 88 -2.36 -0.48 -9.01
C ILE A 88 -3.68 -1.05 -8.48
N ARG A 89 -4.74 -0.25 -8.36
CA ARG A 89 -6.05 -0.68 -7.86
C ARG A 89 -6.63 -1.82 -8.70
N SER A 90 -6.44 -1.81 -10.01
CA SER A 90 -6.89 -2.90 -10.90
C SER A 90 -6.25 -4.26 -10.58
N ARG A 91 -5.14 -4.28 -9.85
CA ARG A 91 -4.47 -5.52 -9.41
C ARG A 91 -5.03 -6.10 -8.13
N PHE A 92 -5.83 -5.34 -7.38
CA PHE A 92 -6.44 -5.81 -6.13
C PHE A 92 -7.94 -6.08 -6.33
N THR A 93 -8.45 -7.09 -5.65
CA THR A 93 -9.89 -7.39 -5.62
C THR A 93 -10.28 -8.01 -4.29
N SER A 94 -11.44 -7.60 -3.79
CA SER A 94 -11.95 -8.07 -2.49
C SER A 94 -12.60 -9.45 -2.60
N ASP A 95 -13.01 -9.83 -3.82
CA ASP A 95 -13.58 -11.12 -4.13
C ASP A 95 -12.75 -11.80 -5.23
N LYS A 96 -11.96 -12.80 -4.82
CA LYS A 96 -11.10 -13.56 -5.74
C LYS A 96 -11.90 -14.57 -6.58
N GLU A 97 -13.09 -14.98 -6.13
CA GLU A 97 -13.94 -15.94 -6.84
C GLU A 97 -14.81 -15.25 -7.90
N LYS A 98 -15.26 -14.02 -7.63
CA LYS A 98 -16.02 -13.19 -8.55
C LYS A 98 -15.37 -11.81 -8.71
N PRO A 99 -14.18 -11.76 -9.34
CA PRO A 99 -13.51 -10.50 -9.55
C PRO A 99 -14.32 -9.58 -10.47
N ASN A 100 -14.24 -8.27 -10.23
CA ASN A 100 -14.85 -7.28 -11.11
C ASN A 100 -14.18 -7.28 -12.51
N THR A 101 -14.87 -6.71 -13.51
CA THR A 101 -14.39 -6.67 -14.91
C THR A 101 -13.08 -5.89 -15.11
N LYS A 102 -12.70 -5.05 -14.16
CA LYS A 102 -11.46 -4.26 -14.21
C LYS A 102 -10.28 -4.98 -13.54
N TYR A 103 -10.51 -6.11 -12.88
CA TYR A 103 -9.49 -6.86 -12.18
C TYR A 103 -8.49 -7.49 -13.17
N ARG A 104 -7.22 -7.36 -12.85
CA ARG A 104 -6.08 -7.79 -13.66
C ARG A 104 -5.21 -8.71 -12.79
N PRO A 105 -5.41 -10.04 -12.81
CA PRO A 105 -4.64 -10.95 -11.99
C PRO A 105 -3.15 -10.92 -12.33
N ILE A 106 -2.31 -11.27 -11.37
CA ILE A 106 -0.88 -11.46 -11.60
C ILE A 106 -0.67 -12.80 -12.32
N ARG A 107 0.15 -12.79 -13.38
CA ARG A 107 0.46 -13.98 -14.17
C ARG A 107 1.42 -14.87 -13.39
N ASP A 108 1.34 -16.18 -13.55
CA ASP A 108 2.18 -17.12 -12.79
C ASP A 108 3.68 -16.90 -12.98
N LYS A 109 4.11 -16.50 -14.18
CA LYS A 109 5.52 -16.15 -14.45
C LYS A 109 6.06 -14.98 -13.61
N ASP A 110 5.16 -14.13 -13.09
CA ASP A 110 5.52 -12.96 -12.30
C ASP A 110 5.46 -13.27 -10.78
N LYS A 111 5.00 -14.46 -10.38
CA LYS A 111 4.94 -14.93 -8.98
C LYS A 111 6.29 -15.54 -8.56
N ILE A 112 7.29 -14.69 -8.39
CA ILE A 112 8.70 -15.10 -8.21
C ILE A 112 9.03 -15.41 -6.73
N PHE A 113 8.32 -14.82 -5.78
CA PHE A 113 8.59 -14.93 -4.35
C PHE A 113 7.43 -15.58 -3.60
N LYS A 114 7.73 -16.26 -2.49
CA LYS A 114 6.73 -16.80 -1.57
C LYS A 114 7.17 -16.57 -0.12
N ILE A 115 6.34 -15.89 0.66
CA ILE A 115 6.50 -15.77 2.10
C ILE A 115 5.94 -17.04 2.74
N VAL A 116 6.76 -17.67 3.58
CA VAL A 116 6.41 -18.87 4.35
C VAL A 116 6.59 -18.58 5.82
N SER A 117 5.72 -19.13 6.67
CA SER A 117 5.95 -19.15 8.11
C SER A 117 7.10 -20.14 8.41
N ASN A 118 7.93 -19.79 9.38
CA ASN A 118 8.98 -20.68 9.87
C ASN A 118 8.44 -21.64 10.94
N GLU A 119 7.23 -22.19 10.76
CA GLU A 119 6.71 -23.17 11.72
C GLU A 119 7.61 -24.43 11.69
N ASP A 120 8.02 -24.89 12.87
CA ASP A 120 8.56 -26.24 13.08
C ASP A 120 7.52 -27.31 12.69
#